data_AF-A0A5C6CL24-F1
#
_entry.id   AF-A0A5C6CL24-F1
#
_cell.length_a   1.000
_cell.length_b   1.000
_cell.length_c   1.000
_cell.angle_alpha   90.00
_cell.angle_beta   90.00
_cell.angle_gamma   90.00
#
_symmetry.space_group_name_H-M   'P 1'
#
loop_
_entity.id
_entity.type
_entity.pdbx_description
1 polymer ?
#
loop_
_entity_poly.entity_id
_entity_poly.type
_entity_poly.pdbx_seq_one_letter_code
_entity_poly.pdbx_strand_id
1 'polypeptide(L)'
;MVRQNFEAHSDWDECTPGTIGVLQNRFNADRRRKSVARIGAPIVVMAALGMGVWNFAGSGIPPSHQEPLRECNFGGVTCSEVQASMQQFVMGQLKPDQRNAFTSHLQQCPACQAKMDAMKRAHMPFVDNNPLGNSPNVFQTHKTLLASNVD
;
A
#
# COMPACT_ATOMS: atom_id res chain seq x y z
N MET A 1 32.13 59.92 19.84
CA MET A 1 32.36 58.46 19.72
C MET A 1 33.34 58.07 20.83
N VAL A 2 32.84 57.42 21.89
CA VAL A 2 33.65 57.03 23.06
C VAL A 2 34.09 55.58 22.87
N ARG A 3 35.41 55.35 22.76
CA ARG A 3 36.04 54.02 22.75
C ARG A 3 36.07 53.54 24.19
N GLN A 4 35.19 52.60 24.55
CA GLN A 4 35.32 51.89 25.82
C GLN A 4 36.50 50.92 25.69
N ASN A 5 37.57 51.18 26.45
CA ASN A 5 38.68 50.25 26.60
C ASN A 5 38.17 49.05 27.39
N PHE A 6 38.05 47.90 26.74
CA PHE A 6 37.77 46.62 27.39
C PHE A 6 39.08 46.17 28.05
N GLU A 7 39.24 46.47 29.34
CA GLU A 7 40.23 45.80 30.18
C GLU A 7 39.78 44.34 30.33
N ALA A 8 40.31 43.49 29.46
CA ALA A 8 40.10 42.06 29.50
C ALA A 8 40.86 41.48 30.70
N HIS A 9 40.27 41.56 31.90
CA HIS A 9 40.61 40.66 32.99
C HIS A 9 40.24 39.24 32.54
N SER A 10 41.25 38.52 32.07
CA SER A 10 41.13 37.15 31.59
C SER A 10 41.14 36.17 32.77
N ASP A 11 40.14 36.27 33.65
CA ASP A 11 39.85 35.24 34.64
C ASP A 11 39.08 34.12 33.93
N TRP A 12 39.82 33.30 33.18
CA TRP A 12 39.30 32.05 32.65
C TRP A 12 39.36 31.02 33.77
N ASP A 13 38.26 30.90 34.52
CA ASP A 13 38.13 29.85 35.52
C ASP A 13 38.00 28.48 34.87
N GLU A 14 38.71 27.50 35.44
CA GLU A 14 38.66 26.11 35.01
C GLU A 14 37.26 25.54 35.32
N CYS A 15 36.51 25.19 34.28
CA CYS A 15 35.15 24.69 34.43
C CYS A 15 35.14 23.34 35.16
N THR A 16 34.28 23.20 36.18
CA THR A 16 34.07 21.92 36.84
C THR A 16 33.68 20.82 35.84
N PRO A 17 34.27 19.62 35.92
CA PRO A 17 34.00 18.55 34.97
C PRO A 17 32.50 18.18 35.00
N GLY A 18 31.88 18.15 33.81
CA GLY A 18 30.46 17.82 33.63
C GLY A 18 29.56 19.00 33.24
N THR A 19 29.96 20.25 33.51
CA THR A 19 29.13 21.44 33.21
C THR A 19 28.91 21.61 31.70
N ILE A 20 29.92 21.30 30.88
CA ILE A 20 29.85 21.38 29.42
C ILE A 20 28.83 20.40 28.84
N GLY A 21 28.75 19.18 29.38
CA GLY A 21 27.81 18.16 28.93
C GLY A 21 26.35 18.55 29.18
N VAL A 22 26.07 19.20 30.32
CA VAL A 22 24.72 19.70 30.65
C VAL A 22 24.30 20.81 29.69
N LEU A 23 25.20 21.74 29.35
CA LEU A 23 24.92 22.78 28.36
C LEU A 23 24.69 22.20 26.96
N GLN A 24 25.50 21.23 26.54
CA GLN A 24 25.34 20.58 25.23
C GLN A 24 24.00 19.84 25.12
N ASN A 25 23.60 19.12 26.17
CA ASN A 25 22.29 18.46 26.23
C ASN A 25 21.13 19.46 26.17
N ARG A 26 21.28 20.63 26.81
CA ARG A 26 20.26 21.69 26.79
C ARG A 26 20.12 22.33 25.41
N PHE A 27 21.23 22.60 24.71
CA PHE A 27 21.19 23.11 23.33
C PHE A 27 20.60 22.08 22.36
N ASN A 28 20.95 20.81 22.50
CA ASN A 28 20.40 19.74 21.67
C ASN A 28 18.89 19.56 21.89
N ALA A 29 18.42 19.65 23.14
CA ALA A 29 17.00 19.57 23.45
C ALA A 29 16.20 20.74 22.85
N ASP A 30 16.72 21.96 22.91
CA ASP A 30 16.06 23.14 22.33
C ASP A 30 16.04 23.10 20.80
N ARG A 31 17.13 22.61 20.18
CA ARG A 31 17.21 22.45 18.72
C ARG A 31 16.23 21.39 18.19
N ARG A 32 16.06 20.27 18.91
CA ARG A 32 15.08 19.22 18.57
C ARG A 32 13.64 19.73 18.63
N ARG A 33 13.29 20.56 19.62
CA ARG A 33 11.94 21.13 19.72
C ARG A 33 11.61 22.06 18.54
N LYS A 34 12.57 22.88 18.11
CA LYS A 34 12.40 23.81 16.98
C LYS A 34 12.37 23.11 15.62
N SER A 35 13.14 22.03 15.43
CA SER A 35 13.14 21.27 14.17
C SER A 35 11.89 20.40 13.99
N VAL A 36 11.43 19.74 15.05
CA VAL A 36 10.22 18.89 14.99
C VAL A 36 8.97 19.72 14.68
N ALA A 37 8.85 20.92 15.23
CA ALA A 37 7.69 21.80 15.00
C ALA A 37 7.58 22.32 13.55
N ARG A 38 8.70 22.49 12.82
CA ARG A 38 8.68 23.05 11.45
C ARG A 38 8.60 21.99 10.35
N ILE A 39 9.10 20.78 10.60
CA ILE A 39 9.21 19.73 9.58
C ILE A 39 8.15 18.63 9.77
N GLY A 40 7.64 18.41 11.00
CA GLY A 40 6.68 17.35 11.29
C GLY A 40 5.27 17.60 10.75
N ALA A 41 4.80 18.85 10.76
CA ALA A 41 3.45 19.21 10.33
C ALA A 41 3.11 18.84 8.87
N PRO A 42 3.95 19.14 7.86
CA PRO A 42 3.61 18.79 6.46
C PRO A 42 3.63 17.28 6.18
N ILE A 43 4.48 16.50 6.87
CA ILE A 43 4.58 15.05 6.66
C ILE A 43 3.31 14.34 7.17
N VAL A 44 2.80 14.74 8.33
CA VAL A 44 1.59 14.15 8.91
C VAL A 44 0.36 14.45 8.04
N VAL A 45 0.25 15.66 7.49
CA VAL A 45 -0.86 16.03 6.59
C VAL A 45 -0.81 15.22 5.29
N MET A 46 0.37 15.07 4.68
CA MET A 46 0.52 14.27 3.45
C MET A 46 0.25 12.78 3.69
N ALA A 47 0.68 12.23 4.83
CA ALA A 47 0.38 10.84 5.19
C ALA A 47 -1.13 10.62 5.43
N ALA A 48 -1.80 11.56 6.11
CA ALA A 48 -3.25 11.49 6.32
C ALA A 48 -4.05 11.60 5.01
N LEU A 49 -3.64 12.48 4.10
CA LEU A 49 -4.26 12.60 2.76
C LEU A 49 -4.00 11.36 1.90
N GLY A 50 -2.78 10.80 1.91
CA GLY A 50 -2.46 9.57 1.18
C GLY A 50 -3.25 8.35 1.66
N MET A 51 -3.43 8.19 2.97
CA MET A 51 -4.24 7.09 3.52
C MET A 51 -5.75 7.28 3.32
N GLY A 52 -6.24 8.53 3.33
CA GLY A 52 -7.64 8.83 3.04
C GLY A 52 -8.06 8.49 1.61
N VAL A 53 -7.17 8.71 0.63
CA VAL A 53 -7.41 8.37 -0.77
C VAL A 53 -7.41 6.86 -1.00
N TRP A 54 -6.58 6.08 -0.29
CA TRP A 54 -6.53 4.62 -0.51
C TRP A 54 -7.79 3.89 -0.06
N ASN A 55 -8.44 4.34 1.03
CA ASN A 55 -9.72 3.77 1.46
C ASN A 55 -10.89 4.06 0.50
N PHE A 56 -10.79 5.11 -0.32
CA PHE A 56 -11.79 5.41 -1.35
C PHE A 56 -11.39 4.91 -2.75
N ALA A 57 -10.09 4.73 -3.02
CA ALA A 57 -9.55 4.29 -4.30
C ALA A 57 -9.61 2.77 -4.52
N GLY A 58 -9.96 1.97 -3.51
CA GLY A 58 -10.34 0.56 -3.71
C GLY A 58 -11.60 0.37 -4.57
N SER A 59 -12.36 1.44 -4.82
CA SER A 59 -13.51 1.47 -5.74
C SER A 59 -13.28 2.36 -6.97
N GLY A 60 -12.09 2.96 -7.10
CA GLY A 60 -11.71 3.82 -8.20
C GLY A 60 -11.18 3.03 -9.38
N ILE A 61 -12.00 2.12 -9.93
CA ILE A 61 -11.75 1.57 -11.27
C ILE A 61 -11.72 2.80 -12.20
N PRO A 62 -10.61 3.07 -12.92
CA PRO A 62 -10.59 4.14 -13.90
C PRO A 62 -11.77 3.93 -14.86
N PRO A 63 -12.46 4.99 -15.32
CA PRO A 63 -13.52 4.87 -16.32
C PRO A 63 -12.91 4.51 -17.68
N SER A 64 -12.28 3.34 -17.76
CA SER A 64 -11.94 2.69 -19.01
C SER A 64 -13.26 2.27 -19.64
N HIS A 65 -13.83 3.14 -20.48
CA HIS A 65 -14.70 2.74 -21.58
C HIS A 65 -15.64 1.56 -21.25
N GLN A 66 -16.41 1.66 -20.17
CA GLN A 66 -17.65 0.90 -20.11
C GLN A 66 -18.56 1.60 -21.12
N GLU A 67 -18.45 1.18 -22.38
CA GLU A 67 -19.57 1.28 -23.32
C GLU A 67 -20.81 0.90 -22.51
N PRO A 68 -21.85 1.75 -22.47
CA PRO A 68 -23.07 1.47 -21.74
C PRO A 68 -23.59 0.15 -22.26
N LEU A 69 -23.29 -0.92 -21.52
CA LEU A 69 -23.72 -2.27 -21.82
C LEU A 69 -25.22 -2.17 -21.83
N ARG A 70 -25.77 -2.21 -23.04
CA ARG A 70 -27.20 -2.11 -23.32
C ARG A 70 -27.90 -2.99 -22.29
N GLU A 71 -28.75 -2.39 -21.47
CA GLU A 71 -29.44 -3.11 -20.40
C GLU A 71 -30.35 -4.15 -21.04
N CYS A 72 -29.86 -5.39 -21.12
CA CYS A 72 -30.65 -6.50 -21.59
C CYS A 72 -31.49 -7.02 -20.42
N ASN A 73 -32.79 -7.12 -20.62
CA ASN A 73 -33.71 -7.74 -19.67
C ASN A 73 -34.12 -9.10 -20.22
N PHE A 74 -33.59 -10.17 -19.61
CA PHE A 74 -33.93 -11.55 -19.95
C PHE A 74 -34.45 -12.23 -18.68
N GLY A 75 -35.62 -12.86 -18.78
CA GLY A 75 -36.23 -13.54 -17.62
C GLY A 75 -36.63 -12.61 -16.48
N GLY A 76 -36.84 -11.32 -16.76
CA GLY A 76 -37.25 -10.32 -15.75
C GLY A 76 -36.10 -9.78 -14.90
N VAL A 77 -34.85 -10.14 -15.20
CA VAL A 77 -33.66 -9.63 -14.51
C VAL A 77 -32.73 -8.88 -15.47
N THR A 78 -32.20 -7.76 -14.99
CA THR A 78 -31.30 -6.90 -15.76
C THR A 78 -29.83 -7.32 -15.59
N CYS A 79 -28.97 -6.96 -16.56
CA CYS A 79 -27.53 -7.21 -16.45
C CYS A 79 -26.91 -6.61 -15.16
N SER A 80 -27.40 -5.46 -14.71
CA SER A 80 -26.93 -4.77 -13.50
C SER A 80 -27.33 -5.52 -12.23
N GLU A 81 -28.56 -6.03 -12.16
CA GLU A 81 -29.01 -6.90 -11.06
C GLU A 81 -28.24 -8.21 -10.99
N VAL A 82 -27.97 -8.82 -12.16
CA VAL A 82 -27.15 -10.03 -12.27
C VAL A 82 -25.74 -9.76 -11.76
N GLN A 83 -25.13 -8.66 -12.16
CA GLN A 83 -23.81 -8.27 -11.69
C GLN A 83 -23.78 -7.99 -10.18
N ALA A 84 -24.78 -7.29 -9.64
CA ALA A 84 -24.88 -6.98 -8.22
C ALA A 84 -25.05 -8.24 -7.35
N SER A 85 -25.77 -9.25 -7.84
CA SER A 85 -26.04 -10.48 -7.09
C SER A 85 -25.16 -11.67 -7.51
N MET A 86 -24.17 -11.45 -8.39
CA MET A 86 -23.32 -12.51 -8.95
C MET A 86 -22.60 -13.29 -7.85
N GLN A 87 -22.08 -12.61 -6.83
CA GLN A 87 -21.37 -13.26 -5.73
C GLN A 87 -22.32 -14.13 -4.89
N GLN A 88 -23.53 -13.65 -4.60
CA GLN A 88 -24.54 -14.44 -3.89
C GLN A 88 -24.93 -15.69 -4.69
N PHE A 89 -24.92 -15.61 -6.03
CA PHE A 89 -25.21 -16.76 -6.90
C PHE A 89 -24.13 -17.83 -6.80
N VAL A 90 -22.87 -17.42 -6.86
CA VAL A 90 -21.72 -18.32 -6.67
C VAL A 90 -21.74 -18.96 -5.28
N MET A 91 -22.13 -18.20 -4.25
CA MET A 91 -22.29 -18.72 -2.88
C MET A 91 -23.56 -19.55 -2.66
N GLY A 92 -24.43 -19.70 -3.67
CA GLY A 92 -25.69 -20.44 -3.55
C GLY A 92 -26.73 -19.79 -2.64
N GLN A 93 -26.59 -18.50 -2.32
CA GLN A 93 -27.44 -17.76 -1.38
C GLN A 93 -28.67 -17.11 -2.05
N LEU A 94 -28.81 -17.16 -3.37
CA LEU A 94 -30.02 -16.66 -4.03
C LEU A 94 -31.24 -17.54 -3.74
N LYS A 95 -32.40 -16.87 -3.62
CA LYS A 95 -33.72 -17.50 -3.56
C LYS A 95 -33.95 -18.39 -4.80
N PRO A 96 -34.72 -19.49 -4.68
CA PRO A 96 -34.95 -20.41 -5.79
C PRO A 96 -35.49 -19.73 -7.06
N ASP A 97 -36.46 -18.83 -6.91
CA ASP A 97 -37.07 -18.12 -8.04
C ASP A 97 -36.06 -17.24 -8.79
N GLN A 98 -35.21 -16.53 -8.06
CA GLN A 98 -34.17 -15.68 -8.65
C GLN A 98 -33.07 -16.51 -9.30
N ARG A 99 -32.77 -17.71 -8.77
CA ARG A 99 -31.78 -18.62 -9.35
C ARG A 99 -32.19 -19.07 -10.76
N ASN A 100 -33.48 -19.36 -10.97
CA ASN A 100 -34.02 -19.72 -12.27
C ASN A 100 -33.94 -18.55 -13.26
N ALA A 101 -34.33 -17.35 -12.82
CA ALA A 101 -34.21 -16.13 -13.64
C ALA A 101 -32.75 -15.83 -14.03
N PHE A 102 -31.82 -15.95 -13.09
CA PHE A 102 -30.38 -15.77 -13.33
C PHE A 102 -29.83 -16.80 -14.31
N THR A 103 -30.22 -18.07 -14.16
CA THR A 103 -29.77 -19.14 -15.06
C THR A 103 -30.25 -18.88 -16.49
N SER A 104 -31.52 -18.48 -16.65
CA SER A 104 -32.08 -18.08 -17.94
C SER A 104 -31.35 -16.89 -18.56
N HIS A 105 -31.05 -15.86 -17.75
CA HIS A 105 -30.29 -14.69 -18.20
C HIS A 105 -28.86 -15.06 -18.63
N LEU A 106 -28.16 -15.89 -17.87
CA LEU A 106 -26.79 -16.32 -18.20
C LEU A 106 -26.73 -17.18 -19.47
N GLN A 107 -27.79 -17.92 -19.81
CA GLN A 107 -27.89 -18.65 -21.07
C GLN A 107 -28.09 -17.73 -22.28
N GLN A 108 -28.76 -16.59 -22.09
CA GLN A 108 -29.11 -15.66 -23.17
C GLN A 108 -28.11 -14.52 -23.34
N CYS A 109 -27.41 -14.12 -22.27
CA CYS A 109 -26.50 -12.99 -22.27
C CYS A 109 -25.02 -13.44 -22.19
N PRO A 110 -24.29 -13.47 -23.32
CA PRO A 110 -22.90 -13.93 -23.36
C PRO A 110 -21.95 -13.03 -22.54
N ALA A 111 -22.28 -11.74 -22.40
CA ALA A 111 -21.47 -10.81 -21.59
C ALA A 111 -21.53 -11.17 -20.10
N CYS A 112 -22.72 -11.49 -19.57
CA CYS A 112 -22.89 -11.93 -18.19
C CYS A 112 -22.25 -13.31 -17.96
N GLN A 113 -22.34 -14.21 -18.95
CA GLN A 113 -21.67 -15.52 -18.91
C GLN A 113 -20.14 -15.38 -18.80
N ALA A 114 -19.52 -14.56 -19.64
CA ALA A 114 -18.08 -14.32 -19.62
C ALA A 114 -17.60 -13.75 -18.27
N LYS A 115 -18.37 -12.82 -17.67
CA LYS A 115 -18.10 -12.28 -16.33
C LYS A 115 -18.17 -13.36 -15.26
N MET A 116 -19.18 -14.23 -15.29
CA MET A 116 -19.31 -15.35 -14.37
C MET A 116 -18.10 -16.31 -14.46
N ASP A 117 -17.66 -16.64 -15.68
CA ASP A 117 -16.52 -17.53 -15.89
C ASP A 117 -15.19 -16.90 -15.46
N ALA A 118 -15.02 -15.59 -15.65
CA ALA A 118 -13.88 -14.85 -15.10
C ALA A 118 -13.86 -14.89 -13.56
N MET A 119 -15.02 -14.72 -12.92
CA MET A 119 -15.14 -14.77 -11.46
C MET A 119 -14.85 -16.18 -10.91
N LYS A 120 -15.36 -17.24 -11.55
CA LYS A 120 -15.05 -18.63 -11.17
C LYS A 120 -13.55 -18.93 -11.24
N ARG A 121 -12.87 -18.45 -12.29
CA ARG A 121 -11.41 -18.61 -12.44
C ARG A 121 -10.64 -17.86 -11.37
N ALA A 122 -11.12 -16.69 -10.95
CA ALA A 122 -10.49 -15.91 -9.88
C ALA A 122 -10.74 -16.50 -8.47
N HIS A 123 -11.88 -17.16 -8.26
CA HIS A 123 -12.26 -17.69 -6.95
C HIS A 123 -11.83 -19.14 -6.69
N MET A 124 -11.42 -19.89 -7.73
CA MET A 124 -10.69 -21.12 -7.48
C MET A 124 -9.31 -20.73 -6.95
N PRO A 125 -8.98 -21.06 -5.67
CA PRO A 125 -7.59 -21.00 -5.25
C PRO A 125 -6.84 -21.87 -6.24
N PHE A 126 -5.83 -21.30 -6.88
CA PHE A 126 -4.95 -22.02 -7.78
C PHE A 126 -4.37 -23.17 -6.97
N VAL A 127 -4.98 -24.35 -7.06
CA VAL A 127 -4.37 -25.58 -6.61
C VAL A 127 -3.29 -25.78 -7.63
N ASP A 128 -2.14 -25.18 -7.35
CA ASP A 128 -0.88 -25.52 -7.95
C ASP A 128 -0.75 -27.03 -7.80
N ASN A 129 -1.20 -27.77 -8.81
CA ASN A 129 -0.76 -29.13 -9.08
C ASN A 129 0.68 -29.03 -9.58
N ASN A 130 1.54 -28.36 -8.81
CA ASN A 130 2.97 -28.39 -9.01
C ASN A 130 3.39 -29.75 -8.44
N PRO A 131 3.73 -30.74 -9.29
CA PRO A 131 4.30 -31.99 -8.79
C PRO A 131 5.61 -31.61 -8.09
N LEU A 132 5.56 -31.61 -6.77
CA LEU A 132 6.70 -31.47 -5.89
C LEU A 132 7.86 -32.33 -6.43
N GLY A 133 8.99 -31.66 -6.68
CA GLY A 133 10.29 -32.29 -6.47
C GLY A 133 10.92 -32.91 -7.71
N ASN A 134 11.39 -32.07 -8.63
CA ASN A 134 12.68 -32.33 -9.26
C ASN A 134 13.43 -31.00 -9.46
N SER A 135 13.81 -30.39 -8.34
CA SER A 135 14.79 -29.31 -8.34
C SER A 135 16.17 -29.94 -8.14
N PRO A 136 16.98 -30.14 -9.20
CA PRO A 136 18.35 -30.60 -9.03
C PRO A 136 19.13 -29.51 -8.28
N ASN A 137 19.69 -29.90 -7.15
CA ASN A 137 20.71 -29.16 -6.41
C ASN A 137 21.84 -28.75 -7.35
N VAL A 138 21.79 -27.53 -7.89
CA VAL A 138 22.96 -26.86 -8.45
C VAL A 138 23.66 -26.20 -7.28
N PHE A 139 24.52 -26.97 -6.62
CA PHE A 139 25.57 -26.44 -5.75
C PHE A 139 26.44 -25.48 -6.57
N GLN A 140 26.14 -24.19 -6.50
CA GLN A 140 27.09 -23.15 -6.87
C GLN A 140 28.15 -23.08 -5.78
N THR A 141 29.25 -23.79 -6.00
CA THR A 141 30.50 -23.58 -5.28
C THR A 141 31.02 -22.18 -5.62
N HIS A 142 30.89 -21.26 -4.68
CA HIS A 142 31.51 -19.94 -4.76
C HIS A 142 33.04 -20.12 -4.78
N LYS A 143 33.61 -19.88 -5.96
CA LYS A 143 35.04 -19.82 -6.22
C LYS A 143 35.56 -18.48 -5.67
N THR A 144 35.98 -18.47 -4.42
CA THR A 144 36.65 -17.32 -3.79
C THR A 144 38.01 -17.13 -4.43
N LEU A 145 38.11 -16.16 -5.35
CA LEU A 145 39.37 -15.63 -5.86
C LEU A 145 39.94 -14.67 -4.80
N LEU A 146 40.94 -15.13 -4.06
CA LEU A 146 41.88 -14.27 -3.35
C LEU A 146 42.92 -13.81 -4.38
N ALA A 147 42.82 -12.55 -4.80
CA ALA A 147 43.87 -11.86 -5.52
C ALA A 147 44.01 -10.43 -4.98
N SER A 148 45.26 -10.08 -4.66
CA SER A 148 45.80 -8.72 -4.61
C SER A 148 45.30 -7.86 -3.43
N ASN A 149 46.05 -7.00 -2.75
CA ASN A 149 47.39 -6.41 -2.85
C ASN A 149 47.54 -5.65 -1.53
N VAL A 150 48.67 -5.69 -0.83
CA VAL A 150 49.16 -4.54 -0.05
C VAL A 150 50.69 -4.66 0.06
N ASP A 151 51.37 -3.66 -0.48
CA ASP A 151 52.79 -3.31 -0.28
C ASP A 151 53.09 -2.90 1.17
#